data_AF-A0ABD5HRM2-F1
#
_entry.id   AF-A0ABD5HRM2-F1
#
_cell.length_a   1.000
_cell.length_b   1.000
_cell.length_c   1.000
_cell.angle_alpha   90.00
_cell.angle_beta   90.00
_cell.angle_gamma   90.00
#
_symmetry.space_group_name_H-M   'P 1'
#
loop_
_entity.id
_entity.type
_entity.pdbx_description
1 polymer ?
#
loop_
_entity_poly.entity_id
_entity_poly.type
_entity_poly.pdbx_seq_one_letter_code
_entity_poly.pdbx_strand_id
1 'polypeptide(L)'
;MTDLAKRNGCCLIPVDSEHSAIFQCLNGENTQEIQRLIITASGGAFRDKTREEMEILQAKDALKHPNWLMGAKLTIDSATLMNKGFEIM
;
A
#
# COMPACT_ATOMS: atom_id res chain seq x y z
N MET A 1 8.97 7.55 15.41
CA MET A 1 7.53 7.68 15.73
C MET A 1 7.09 6.62 16.74
N THR A 2 7.29 5.33 16.42
CA THR A 2 6.94 4.17 17.26
C THR A 2 7.50 4.28 18.69
N ASP A 3 8.78 4.60 18.86
CA ASP A 3 9.40 4.76 20.18
C ASP A 3 8.75 5.88 21.00
N LEU A 4 8.43 7.01 20.36
CA LEU A 4 7.82 8.14 21.01
C LEU A 4 6.37 7.82 21.42
N ALA A 5 5.61 7.17 20.55
CA ALA A 5 4.25 6.71 20.86
C ALA A 5 4.27 5.75 22.06
N LYS A 6 5.19 4.78 22.06
CA LYS A 6 5.38 3.82 23.16
C LYS A 6 5.73 4.51 24.48
N ARG A 7 6.67 5.48 24.45
CA ARG A 7 7.08 6.25 25.65
C ARG A 7 5.93 7.09 26.23
N ASN A 8 4.99 7.53 25.41
CA ASN A 8 3.85 8.35 25.85
C ASN A 8 2.56 7.54 26.04
N GLY A 9 2.59 6.21 25.91
CA GLY A 9 1.39 5.37 26.03
C GLY A 9 0.35 5.60 24.92
N CYS A 10 0.75 6.17 23.79
CA CYS A 10 -0.14 6.40 22.65
C CYS A 10 -0.28 5.13 21.82
N CYS A 11 -1.51 4.82 21.42
CA CYS A 11 -1.80 3.74 20.48
C CYS A 11 -1.71 4.25 19.04
N LEU A 12 -1.06 3.49 18.16
CA LEU A 12 -1.03 3.75 16.72
C LEU A 12 -2.04 2.82 16.04
N ILE A 13 -3.06 3.40 15.41
CA ILE A 13 -4.08 2.65 14.67
C ILE A 13 -3.86 2.91 13.17
N PRO A 14 -3.58 1.86 12.37
CA PRO A 14 -3.46 2.03 10.93
C PRO A 14 -4.82 2.34 10.30
N VAL A 15 -4.82 3.19 9.28
CA VAL A 15 -6.01 3.55 8.48
C VAL A 15 -5.86 3.14 7.02
N ASP A 16 -4.63 2.89 6.59
CA ASP A 16 -4.32 2.32 5.27
C ASP A 16 -4.92 0.91 5.12
N SER A 17 -5.40 0.54 3.93
CA SER A 17 -6.21 -0.67 3.73
C SER A 17 -5.47 -1.94 4.14
N GLU A 18 -4.24 -2.12 3.68
CA GLU A 18 -3.45 -3.32 3.88
C GLU A 18 -3.00 -3.46 5.33
N HIS A 19 -2.53 -2.36 5.93
CA HIS A 19 -2.15 -2.34 7.34
C HIS A 19 -3.36 -2.54 8.26
N SER A 20 -4.52 -1.99 7.91
CA SER A 20 -5.76 -2.18 8.65
C SER A 20 -6.24 -3.63 8.57
N ALA A 21 -6.09 -4.27 7.40
CA ALA A 21 -6.40 -5.69 7.24
C ALA A 21 -5.48 -6.56 8.11
N ILE A 22 -4.17 -6.33 8.08
CA ILE A 22 -3.21 -7.03 8.95
C ILE A 22 -3.53 -6.80 10.42
N PHE A 23 -3.77 -5.54 10.82
CA PHE A 23 -4.08 -5.20 12.21
C PHE A 23 -5.30 -5.96 12.73
N GLN A 24 -6.36 -6.07 11.90
CA GLN A 24 -7.54 -6.85 12.24
C GLN A 24 -7.25 -8.35 12.30
N CYS A 25 -6.48 -8.90 11.36
CA CYS A 25 -6.08 -10.31 11.34
C CYS A 25 -5.23 -10.71 12.55
N LEU A 26 -4.48 -9.79 13.15
CA LEU A 26 -3.62 -10.07 14.30
C LEU A 26 -4.30 -9.80 15.65
N ASN A 27 -5.50 -9.22 15.64
CA ASN A 27 -6.16 -8.83 16.89
C ASN A 27 -6.63 -10.06 17.68
N GLY A 28 -5.98 -10.30 18.82
CA GLY A 28 -6.23 -11.48 19.67
C GLY A 28 -5.34 -12.68 19.36
N GLU A 29 -4.48 -12.59 18.35
CA GLU A 29 -3.56 -13.65 17.94
C GLU A 29 -2.20 -13.57 18.64
N ASN A 30 -1.52 -14.71 18.76
CA ASN A 30 -0.15 -14.74 19.27
C ASN A 30 0.84 -14.32 18.18
N THR A 31 1.46 -13.16 18.33
CA THR A 31 2.38 -12.63 17.33
C THR A 31 3.63 -13.47 17.11
N GLN A 32 3.99 -14.35 18.06
CA GLN A 32 5.14 -15.26 17.93
C GLN A 32 4.89 -16.41 16.95
N GLU A 33 3.63 -16.68 16.60
CA GLU A 33 3.23 -17.75 15.68
C GLU A 33 3.14 -17.25 14.22
N ILE A 34 3.34 -15.94 14.00
CA ILE A 34 3.29 -15.34 12.66
C ILE A 34 4.52 -15.75 11.85
N GLN A 35 4.31 -16.52 10.78
CA GLN A 35 5.39 -16.91 9.85
C GLN A 35 5.63 -15.86 8.75
N ARG A 36 4.57 -15.19 8.27
CA ARG A 36 4.62 -14.27 7.12
C ARG A 36 3.46 -13.28 7.18
N LEU A 37 3.72 -12.05 6.73
CA LEU A 37 2.69 -11.08 6.36
C LEU A 37 2.62 -10.98 4.83
N ILE A 38 1.41 -10.89 4.28
CA ILE A 38 1.17 -10.79 2.84
C ILE A 38 0.54 -9.43 2.57
N ILE A 39 1.22 -8.59 1.78
CA ILE A 39 0.68 -7.33 1.30
C ILE A 39 0.19 -7.53 -0.14
N THR A 40 -1.09 -7.26 -0.38
CA THR A 40 -1.69 -7.39 -1.71
C THR A 40 -1.47 -6.13 -2.54
N ALA A 41 -1.16 -6.26 -3.83
CA ALA A 41 -1.06 -5.13 -4.75
C ALA A 41 -2.02 -5.31 -5.93
N SER A 42 -2.72 -4.23 -6.32
CA SER A 42 -3.63 -4.26 -7.47
C SER A 42 -2.88 -4.39 -8.80
N GLY A 43 -1.64 -3.90 -8.88
CA GLY A 43 -0.89 -3.73 -10.12
C GLY A 43 -1.02 -2.33 -10.75
N GLY A 44 -1.94 -1.50 -10.25
CA GLY A 44 -2.19 -0.15 -10.75
C GLY A 44 -2.66 -0.10 -12.21
N ALA A 45 -2.64 1.09 -12.81
CA ALA A 45 -3.12 1.33 -14.18
C ALA A 45 -2.31 0.61 -15.27
N PHE A 46 -1.07 0.21 -14.97
CA PHE A 46 -0.13 -0.35 -15.94
C PHE A 46 0.13 -1.85 -15.75
N ARG A 47 -0.66 -2.53 -14.91
CA ARG A 47 -0.53 -3.96 -14.61
C ARG A 47 -0.39 -4.82 -15.86
N ASP A 48 -1.23 -4.57 -16.85
CA ASP A 48 -1.34 -5.38 -18.07
C ASP A 48 -0.58 -4.76 -19.26
N LYS A 49 0.35 -3.82 -18.98
CA LYS A 49 1.16 -3.13 -20.00
C LYS A 49 2.55 -3.73 -20.12
N THR A 50 3.02 -3.87 -21.36
CA THR A 50 4.40 -4.27 -21.61
C THR A 50 5.36 -3.12 -21.32
N ARG A 51 6.65 -3.43 -21.20
CA ARG A 51 7.68 -2.42 -20.97
C ARG A 51 7.73 -1.39 -22.10
N GLU A 52 7.61 -1.86 -23.33
CA GLU A 52 7.62 -1.03 -24.54
C GLU A 52 6.39 -0.12 -24.59
N GLU A 53 5.21 -0.63 -24.20
CA GLU A 53 4.01 0.20 -24.08
C GLU A 53 4.20 1.30 -23.03
N MET A 54 4.89 1.02 -21.92
CA MET A 54 5.11 1.98 -20.84
C MET A 54 6.03 3.15 -21.23
N GLU A 55 6.90 3.02 -22.23
CA GLU A 55 7.84 4.08 -22.64
C GLU A 55 7.14 5.33 -23.19
N ILE A 56 5.92 5.18 -23.73
CA ILE A 56 5.15 6.27 -24.34
C ILE A 56 4.01 6.78 -23.45
N LEU A 57 3.78 6.17 -22.28
CA LEU A 57 2.68 6.53 -21.40
C LEU A 57 2.92 7.89 -20.73
N GLN A 58 1.84 8.63 -20.54
CA GLN A 58 1.88 9.93 -19.88
C GLN A 58 1.25 9.86 -18.48
N ALA A 59 1.53 10.85 -17.64
CA ALA A 59 0.94 10.93 -16.30
C ALA A 59 -0.60 10.84 -16.32
N LYS A 60 -1.25 11.40 -17.35
CA LYS A 60 -2.71 11.30 -17.54
C LYS A 60 -3.22 9.86 -17.69
N ASP A 61 -2.39 8.94 -18.17
CA ASP A 61 -2.76 7.53 -18.35
C ASP A 61 -2.64 6.77 -17.04
N ALA A 62 -1.65 7.11 -16.20
CA ALA A 62 -1.55 6.61 -14.83
C ALA A 62 -2.73 7.08 -13.96
N LEU A 63 -3.27 8.28 -14.21
CA LEU A 63 -4.41 8.83 -13.45
C LEU A 63 -5.75 8.10 -13.69
N LYS A 64 -5.84 7.20 -14.67
CA LYS A 64 -7.04 6.41 -14.96
C LYS A 64 -7.08 5.13 -14.11
N HIS A 65 -7.06 5.26 -12.78
CA HIS A 65 -7.07 4.09 -11.89
C HIS A 65 -8.41 3.34 -11.99
N PRO A 66 -8.41 2.01 -12.20
CA PRO A 66 -9.63 1.26 -12.50
C PRO A 66 -10.62 1.17 -11.33
N ASN A 67 -10.10 1.14 -10.10
CA ASN A 67 -10.89 0.75 -8.91
C ASN A 67 -11.13 1.87 -7.89
N TRP A 68 -10.36 2.95 -7.91
CA TRP A 68 -10.26 3.87 -6.77
C TRP A 68 -10.12 5.31 -7.25
N LEU A 69 -10.91 6.20 -6.67
CA LEU A 69 -10.83 7.64 -6.90
C LEU A 69 -9.98 8.25 -5.77
N MET A 70 -8.70 8.44 -6.05
CA MET A 70 -7.68 8.87 -5.08
C MET A 70 -7.00 10.16 -5.55
N GLY A 71 -6.23 10.79 -4.66
CA GLY A 71 -5.38 11.93 -5.02
C GLY A 71 -4.31 11.53 -6.04
N ALA A 72 -3.96 12.46 -6.93
CA ALA A 72 -3.05 12.21 -8.06
C ALA A 72 -1.73 11.52 -7.67
N LYS A 73 -1.11 11.93 -6.56
CA LYS A 73 0.13 11.32 -6.05
C LYS A 73 -0.05 9.82 -5.76
N LEU A 74 -1.09 9.46 -5.01
CA LEU A 74 -1.36 8.07 -4.64
C LEU A 74 -1.68 7.23 -5.88
N THR A 75 -2.40 7.82 -6.84
CA THR A 75 -2.70 7.15 -8.10
C THR A 75 -1.45 6.87 -8.94
N ILE A 76 -0.52 7.82 -9.06
CA ILE A 76 0.77 7.59 -9.74
C ILE A 76 1.58 6.52 -9.00
N ASP A 77 1.67 6.61 -7.67
CA ASP A 77 2.41 5.64 -6.86
C ASP A 77 1.84 4.22 -6.95
N SER A 78 0.53 4.10 -7.14
CA SER A 78 -0.11 2.80 -7.40
C SER A 78 0.26 2.25 -8.78
N ALA A 79 0.27 3.10 -9.81
CA ALA A 79 0.66 2.72 -11.17
C ALA A 79 2.14 2.29 -11.28
N THR A 80 3.00 2.83 -10.42
CA THR A 80 4.44 2.47 -10.36
C THR A 80 4.78 1.42 -9.31
N LEU A 81 3.79 0.96 -8.52
CA LEU A 81 3.95 0.14 -7.31
C LEU A 81 4.79 0.78 -6.19
N MET A 82 5.18 2.06 -6.32
CA MET A 82 5.89 2.77 -5.25
C MET A 82 5.07 2.83 -3.96
N ASN A 83 3.74 2.91 -4.07
CA ASN A 83 2.84 2.85 -2.92
C ASN A 83 3.09 1.56 -2.10
N LYS A 84 3.23 0.43 -2.78
CA LYS A 84 3.50 -0.85 -2.13
C LYS A 84 4.89 -0.89 -1.49
N GLY A 85 5.86 -0.22 -2.11
CA GLY A 85 7.18 -0.02 -1.51
C GLY A 85 7.10 0.71 -0.17
N PHE A 86 6.30 1.79 -0.09
CA PHE A 86 6.08 2.51 1.17
C PHE A 86 5.32 1.68 2.20
N GLU A 87 4.38 0.84 1.79
CA GLU A 87 3.65 -0.02 2.72
C GLU A 87 4.46 -1.18 3.31
N ILE A 88 5.62 -1.50 2.73
CA ILE A 88 6.52 -2.54 3.25
C ILE A 88 7.51 -1.98 4.28
N MET A 89 7.73 -0.66 4.29
CA MET A 89 8.74 0.02 5.13
C MET A 89 8.28 0.22 6.58
#